data_AF-A0A2J8JXM9-F1
#
_entry.id   AF-A0A2J8JXM9-F1
#
_cell.length_a   1.000
_cell.length_b   1.000
_cell.length_c   1.000
_cell.angle_alpha   90.00
_cell.angle_beta   90.00
_cell.angle_gamma   90.00
#
_symmetry.space_group_name_H-M   'P 1'
#
loop_
_entity.id
_entity.type
_entity.pdbx_description
1 polymer ?
#
loop_
_entity_poly.entity_id
_entity_poly.type
_entity_poly.pdbx_seq_one_letter_code
_entity_poly.pdbx_strand_id
1 'polypeptide(L)'
;LPYLIDGTHKITQSNAILRYIARKHNLCGESEKEQIREDILENQFMQLAKLCYDPDFEKLKPEYLQALPEMLKLYSQFLGKQPWFLGDKGLEKISAYMKSSRFLPRPVFTKMAVWGNK
;
A
#
# COMPACT_ATOMS: atom_id res chain seq x y z
N LEU A 1 15.80 -4.12 3.61
CA LEU A 1 15.06 -4.80 2.52
C LEU A 1 13.71 -4.12 2.40
N PRO A 2 13.16 -3.87 1.20
CA PRO A 2 13.55 -4.38 -0.12
C PRO A 2 14.67 -3.59 -0.82
N TYR A 3 15.15 -4.13 -1.95
CA TYR A 3 15.97 -3.45 -2.94
C TYR A 3 15.55 -3.86 -4.37
N LEU A 4 15.81 -3.00 -5.35
CA LEU A 4 15.62 -3.24 -6.79
C LEU A 4 16.95 -2.99 -7.52
N ILE A 5 17.31 -3.88 -8.45
CA ILE A 5 18.44 -3.71 -9.36
C ILE A 5 17.90 -3.72 -10.79
N ASP A 6 18.08 -2.61 -11.51
CA ASP A 6 17.70 -2.45 -12.92
C ASP A 6 18.90 -1.88 -13.70
N GLY A 7 19.71 -2.79 -14.26
CA GLY A 7 20.99 -2.46 -14.89
C GLY A 7 21.97 -1.81 -13.91
N THR A 8 22.32 -0.55 -14.16
CA THR A 8 23.20 0.25 -13.28
C THR A 8 22.47 0.84 -12.07
N HIS A 9 21.13 0.90 -12.09
CA HIS A 9 20.35 1.46 -10.99
C HIS A 9 20.21 0.45 -9.85
N LYS A 10 20.55 0.87 -8.64
CA LYS A 10 20.40 0.09 -7.39
C LYS A 10 19.60 0.95 -6.41
N ILE A 11 18.38 0.53 -6.10
CA ILE A 11 17.42 1.34 -5.35
C ILE A 11 17.01 0.58 -4.10
N THR A 12 17.04 1.24 -2.96
CA THR A 12 16.50 0.76 -1.68
C THR A 12 15.32 1.64 -1.26
N GLN A 13 14.60 1.25 -0.20
CA GLN A 13 13.33 1.87 0.24
C GLN A 13 12.16 1.52 -0.69
N SER A 14 11.11 0.89 -0.13
CA SER A 14 9.96 0.41 -0.91
C SER A 14 9.30 1.52 -1.71
N ASN A 15 9.12 2.70 -1.14
CA ASN A 15 8.40 3.80 -1.78
C ASN A 15 9.23 4.42 -2.91
N ALA A 16 10.56 4.47 -2.76
CA ALA A 16 11.45 4.87 -3.84
C ALA A 16 11.45 3.87 -5.00
N ILE A 17 11.42 2.56 -4.70
CA ILE A 17 11.29 1.49 -5.70
C ILE A 17 9.94 1.60 -6.42
N LEU A 18 8.84 1.77 -5.69
CA LEU A 18 7.49 1.93 -6.25
C LEU A 18 7.42 3.14 -7.19
N ARG A 19 7.88 4.31 -6.74
CA ARG A 19 7.89 5.53 -7.55
C ARG A 19 8.82 5.42 -8.76
N TYR A 20 9.94 4.68 -8.67
CA TYR A 20 10.81 4.41 -9.83
C TYR A 20 10.08 3.64 -10.93
N ILE A 21 9.42 2.54 -10.56
CA ILE A 21 8.64 1.72 -11.50
C ILE A 21 7.47 2.54 -12.04
N ALA A 22 6.76 3.28 -11.18
CA ALA A 22 5.62 4.10 -11.58
C ALA A 22 6.01 5.17 -12.61
N ARG A 23 7.12 5.89 -12.40
CA ARG A 23 7.65 6.87 -13.37
C ARG A 23 8.03 6.22 -14.71
N LYS A 24 8.67 5.05 -14.70
CA LYS A 24 9.06 4.32 -15.93
C LYS A 24 7.86 3.93 -16.80
N HIS A 25 6.66 3.84 -16.21
CA HIS A 25 5.44 3.38 -16.87
C HIS A 25 4.29 4.40 -16.85
N ASN A 26 4.56 5.68 -16.51
CA ASN A 26 3.55 6.76 -16.45
C ASN A 26 2.34 6.43 -15.54
N LEU A 27 2.64 5.86 -14.36
CA LEU A 27 1.67 5.46 -13.33
C LEU A 27 1.69 6.36 -12.08
N CYS A 28 2.40 7.50 -12.12
CA CYS A 28 2.34 8.52 -11.07
C CYS A 28 1.15 9.47 -11.28
N GLY A 29 0.76 10.17 -10.21
CA GLY A 29 -0.15 11.30 -10.31
C GLY A 29 0.40 12.39 -11.22
N GLU A 30 -0.39 12.80 -12.21
CA GLU A 30 -0.03 13.84 -13.18
C GLU A 30 -0.41 15.23 -12.69
N SER A 31 -1.47 15.32 -11.85
CA SER A 31 -1.90 16.57 -11.21
C SER A 31 -1.44 16.70 -9.76
N GLU A 32 -1.30 17.94 -9.28
CA GLU A 32 -1.03 18.25 -7.86
C GLU A 32 -2.01 17.54 -6.92
N LYS A 33 -3.29 17.51 -7.31
CA LYS A 33 -4.32 16.81 -6.56
C LYS A 33 -3.94 15.34 -6.40
N GLU A 34 -3.64 14.64 -7.50
CA GLU A 34 -3.25 13.22 -7.51
C GLU A 34 -1.96 12.93 -6.72
N GLN A 35 -1.00 13.85 -6.68
CA GLN A 35 0.21 13.70 -5.88
C GLN A 35 -0.08 13.79 -4.38
N ILE A 36 -0.88 14.78 -3.97
CA ILE A 36 -1.40 14.85 -2.58
C ILE A 36 -2.15 13.55 -2.25
N ARG A 37 -2.89 12.97 -3.21
CA ARG A 37 -3.58 11.70 -3.01
C ARG A 37 -2.62 10.55 -2.73
N GLU A 38 -1.56 10.43 -3.53
CA GLU A 38 -0.53 9.40 -3.39
C GLU A 38 0.14 9.49 -2.02
N ASP A 39 0.49 10.69 -1.57
CA ASP A 39 1.23 10.92 -0.32
C ASP A 39 0.41 10.60 0.93
N ILE A 40 -0.90 10.89 0.94
CA ILE A 40 -1.80 10.54 2.05
C ILE A 40 -1.93 9.01 2.15
N LEU A 41 -2.08 8.33 1.01
CA LEU A 41 -2.23 6.87 0.96
C LEU A 41 -0.95 6.16 1.42
N GLU A 42 0.22 6.66 1.00
CA GLU A 42 1.53 6.10 1.35
C GLU A 42 1.75 6.09 2.87
N ASN A 43 1.42 7.19 3.55
CA ASN A 43 1.63 7.33 4.99
C ASN A 43 0.72 6.43 5.83
N GLN A 44 -0.48 6.07 5.35
CA GLN A 44 -1.41 5.25 6.13
C GLN A 44 -0.93 3.82 6.32
N PHE A 45 -0.27 3.23 5.33
CA PHE A 45 0.24 1.86 5.41
C PHE A 45 1.23 1.68 6.56
N MET A 46 1.97 2.73 6.92
CA MET A 46 2.91 2.71 8.03
C MET A 46 2.22 2.61 9.39
N GLN A 47 1.00 3.16 9.54
CA GLN A 47 0.25 3.09 10.78
C GLN A 47 -0.28 1.68 11.06
N LEU A 48 -0.77 0.96 10.04
CA LEU A 48 -1.19 -0.43 10.18
C LEU A 48 -0.01 -1.33 10.57
N ALA A 49 1.15 -1.13 9.94
CA ALA A 49 2.35 -1.88 10.29
C ALA A 49 2.75 -1.63 11.75
N LYS A 50 2.72 -0.39 12.24
CA LYS A 50 3.04 -0.07 13.64
C LYS A 50 2.16 -0.85 14.61
N LEU A 51 0.85 -0.87 14.41
CA LEU A 51 -0.08 -1.61 15.26
C LEU A 51 0.26 -3.12 15.31
N CYS A 52 0.49 -3.75 14.17
CA CYS A 52 0.67 -5.21 14.09
C CYS A 52 1.97 -5.73 14.71
N TYR A 53 2.96 -4.86 14.98
CA TYR A 53 4.19 -5.20 15.69
C TYR A 53 4.18 -4.77 17.16
N ASP A 54 3.16 -4.05 17.61
CA ASP A 54 3.09 -3.54 18.97
C ASP A 54 2.79 -4.68 19.97
N PRO A 55 3.60 -4.86 21.03
CA PRO A 55 3.33 -5.86 22.06
C PRO A 55 1.95 -5.70 22.73
N ASP A 56 1.42 -4.48 22.79
CA ASP A 56 0.09 -4.17 23.34
C ASP A 56 -1.01 -4.24 22.26
N PHE A 57 -0.78 -4.93 21.14
CA PHE A 57 -1.73 -5.07 20.02
C PHE A 57 -3.17 -5.33 20.45
N GLU A 58 -3.41 -6.29 21.36
CA GLU A 58 -4.77 -6.65 21.80
C GLU A 58 -5.47 -5.50 22.55
N LYS A 59 -4.74 -4.60 23.19
CA LYS A 59 -5.29 -3.40 23.85
C LYS A 59 -5.54 -2.26 22.87
N LEU A 60 -4.68 -2.11 21.87
CA LEU A 60 -4.74 -1.03 20.87
C LEU A 60 -5.74 -1.33 19.73
N LYS A 61 -5.95 -2.61 19.44
CA LYS A 61 -6.84 -3.07 18.35
C LYS A 61 -8.27 -2.53 18.47
N PRO A 62 -8.94 -2.50 19.63
CA PRO A 62 -10.29 -1.95 19.73
C PRO A 62 -10.39 -0.49 19.29
N GLU A 63 -9.45 0.37 19.70
CA GLU A 63 -9.40 1.77 19.29
C GLU A 63 -9.17 1.88 17.77
N TYR A 64 -8.22 1.11 17.23
CA TYR A 64 -7.98 1.07 15.79
C TYR A 64 -9.23 0.62 15.02
N LEU A 65 -9.95 -0.39 15.50
CA LEU A 65 -11.18 -0.89 14.88
C LEU A 65 -12.34 0.11 14.99
N GLN A 66 -12.38 0.94 16.03
CA GLN A 66 -13.36 2.03 16.14
C GLN A 66 -13.07 3.16 15.14
N ALA A 67 -11.80 3.50 14.91
CA ALA A 67 -11.38 4.50 13.93
C ALA A 67 -11.46 4.00 12.46
N LEU A 68 -11.41 2.68 12.26
CA LEU A 68 -11.35 2.08 10.93
C LEU A 68 -12.55 2.44 10.02
N PRO A 69 -13.82 2.42 10.46
CA PRO A 69 -14.94 2.84 9.62
C PRO A 69 -14.83 4.28 9.12
N GLU A 70 -14.41 5.22 9.98
CA GLU A 70 -14.22 6.62 9.57
C GLU A 70 -13.09 6.74 8.55
N MET A 71 -11.99 6.04 8.78
CA MET A 71 -10.87 5.95 7.83
C MET A 71 -11.32 5.37 6.48
N LEU A 72 -12.05 4.25 6.47
CA LEU A 72 -12.57 3.61 5.26
C LEU A 72 -13.61 4.50 4.56
N LYS A 73 -14.39 5.27 5.31
CA LYS A 73 -15.31 6.27 4.76
C LYS A 73 -14.56 7.38 4.03
N LEU A 74 -13.44 7.87 4.58
CA LEU A 74 -12.58 8.83 3.88
C LEU A 74 -12.08 8.24 2.55
N TYR A 75 -11.59 7.00 2.53
CA TYR A 75 -11.18 6.34 1.29
C TYR A 75 -12.32 6.15 0.30
N SER A 76 -13.49 5.74 0.77
CA SER A 76 -14.69 5.56 -0.06
C SER A 76 -15.15 6.87 -0.69
N GLN A 77 -15.23 7.95 0.10
CA GLN A 77 -15.55 9.29 -0.39
C GLN A 77 -14.51 9.79 -1.38
N PHE A 78 -13.25 9.46 -1.13
CA PHE A 78 -12.13 9.89 -1.94
C PHE A 78 -12.05 9.19 -3.29
N LEU A 79 -12.36 7.89 -3.34
CA LEU A 79 -12.57 7.13 -4.57
C LEU A 79 -13.81 7.64 -5.31
N GLY A 80 -14.89 7.93 -4.56
CA GLY A 80 -16.13 8.47 -5.10
C GLY A 80 -16.75 7.53 -6.14
N LYS A 81 -16.84 8.01 -7.39
CA LYS A 81 -17.32 7.22 -8.54
C LYS A 81 -16.19 6.80 -9.50
N GLN A 82 -14.95 7.09 -9.14
CA GLN A 82 -13.79 6.78 -9.99
C GLN A 82 -13.50 5.27 -9.93
N PRO A 83 -13.09 4.65 -11.03
CA PRO A 83 -12.74 3.23 -11.03
C PRO A 83 -11.42 2.96 -10.29
N TRP A 84 -10.53 3.96 -10.16
CA TRP A 84 -9.26 3.87 -9.41
C TRP A 84 -8.99 5.15 -8.60
N PHE A 85 -8.13 5.04 -7.58
CA PHE A 85 -7.73 6.19 -6.72
C PHE A 85 -7.08 7.35 -7.49
N LEU A 86 -6.50 7.06 -8.66
CA LEU A 86 -5.89 8.02 -9.59
C LEU A 86 -6.66 8.12 -10.92
N GLY A 87 -7.98 7.89 -10.92
CA GLY A 87 -8.83 8.06 -12.12
C GLY A 87 -9.10 6.78 -12.89
N ASP A 88 -8.95 6.78 -14.23
CA ASP A 88 -9.48 5.74 -15.13
C ASP A 88 -8.47 4.66 -15.55
N LYS A 89 -7.21 4.73 -15.08
CA LYS A 89 -6.14 3.79 -15.48
C LYS A 89 -6.23 2.45 -14.74
N GLY A 90 -6.81 1.44 -15.39
CA GLY A 90 -6.89 0.07 -14.86
C GLY A 90 -5.71 -0.83 -15.19
N LEU A 91 -5.47 -1.83 -14.33
CA LEU A 91 -4.35 -2.76 -14.46
C LEU A 91 -4.84 -4.21 -14.63
N GLU A 92 -5.24 -4.60 -15.85
CA GLU A 92 -5.70 -5.96 -16.18
C GLU A 92 -4.68 -7.05 -15.80
N LYS A 93 -3.38 -6.73 -15.93
CA LYS A 93 -2.28 -7.63 -15.57
C LYS A 93 -2.24 -8.01 -14.08
N ILE A 94 -2.84 -7.21 -13.19
CA ILE A 94 -2.90 -7.51 -11.75
C ILE A 94 -3.77 -8.74 -11.50
N SER A 95 -4.92 -8.86 -12.17
CA SER A 95 -5.81 -10.03 -12.00
C SER A 95 -5.11 -11.33 -12.42
N ALA A 96 -4.38 -11.29 -13.55
CA ALA A 96 -3.59 -12.42 -14.01
C ALA A 96 -2.44 -12.76 -13.02
N TYR A 97 -1.77 -11.75 -12.47
CA TYR A 97 -0.74 -11.95 -11.46
C TYR A 97 -1.29 -12.60 -10.18
N MET A 98 -2.42 -12.11 -9.66
CA MET A 98 -3.04 -12.63 -8.43
C MET A 98 -3.48 -14.10 -8.53
N LYS A 99 -3.75 -14.60 -9.74
CA LYS A 99 -4.09 -16.01 -10.01
C LYS A 99 -2.86 -16.90 -10.23
N SER A 100 -1.67 -16.32 -10.34
CA SER A 100 -0.43 -17.06 -10.63
C SER A 100 0.23 -17.59 -9.35
N SER A 101 1.08 -18.62 -9.47
CA SER A 101 1.87 -19.15 -8.36
C SER A 101 2.90 -18.16 -7.79
N ARG A 102 3.15 -17.03 -8.47
CA ARG A 102 4.04 -15.97 -7.99
C ARG A 102 3.36 -15.05 -6.98
N PHE A 103 2.03 -15.08 -6.88
CA PHE A 103 1.31 -14.22 -5.95
C PHE A 103 1.50 -14.72 -4.52
N LEU A 104 2.03 -13.84 -3.66
CA LEU A 104 2.32 -14.13 -2.26
C LEU A 104 1.47 -13.23 -1.35
N PRO A 105 0.21 -13.59 -1.06
CA PRO A 105 -0.67 -12.77 -0.22
C PRO A 105 -0.40 -12.92 1.28
N ARG A 106 0.28 -14.00 1.70
CA ARG A 106 0.60 -14.31 3.11
C ARG A 106 1.96 -14.99 3.25
N PRO A 107 2.64 -14.84 4.40
CA PRO A 107 2.28 -13.97 5.53
C PRO A 107 2.43 -12.48 5.19
N VAL A 108 1.59 -11.62 5.78
CA VAL A 108 1.58 -10.17 5.51
C VAL A 108 2.77 -9.48 6.18
N PHE A 109 3.11 -9.92 7.40
CA PHE A 109 4.21 -9.40 8.18
C PHE A 109 5.22 -10.50 8.51
N THR A 110 6.38 -10.09 9.03
CA THR A 110 7.42 -11.04 9.44
C THR A 110 7.00 -11.84 10.66
N LYS A 111 7.75 -12.91 10.97
CA LYS A 111 7.50 -13.79 12.13
C LYS A 111 7.45 -13.06 13.48
N MET A 112 8.06 -11.88 13.57
CA MET A 112 8.09 -11.07 14.79
C MET A 112 6.83 -10.25 15.03
N ALA A 113 5.97 -10.07 14.02
CA ALA A 113 4.72 -9.36 14.21
C ALA A 113 3.78 -10.15 15.12
N VAL A 114 3.01 -9.42 15.94
CA VAL A 114 1.97 -9.99 16.80
C VAL A 114 0.79 -10.48 15.96
N TRP A 115 0.48 -9.78 14.86
CA TRP A 115 -0.59 -10.15 13.93
C TRP A 115 -0.10 -10.22 12.48
N GLY A 116 -0.69 -11.10 11.67
CA GLY A 116 -0.36 -11.23 10.23
C GLY A 116 0.96 -11.92 9.92
N ASN A 117 1.57 -12.57 10.92
CA ASN A 117 2.85 -13.28 10.84
C ASN A 117 2.76 -14.70 10.25
N LYS A 118 1.57 -15.13 9.81
CA LYS A 118 1.28 -16.45 9.23
C LYS A 118 0.37 -16.34 8.01
#